data_AF-A0A917PCA3-F1
#
_entry.id   AF-A0A917PCA3-F1
#
_cell.length_a   1.000
_cell.length_b   1.000
_cell.length_c   1.000
_cell.angle_alpha   90.00
_cell.angle_beta   90.00
_cell.angle_gamma   90.00
#
_symmetry.space_group_name_H-M   'P 1'
#
loop_
_entity.id
_entity.type
_entity.pdbx_description
1 polymer ?
#
loop_
_entity_poly.entity_id
_entity_poly.type
_entity_poly.pdbx_seq_one_letter_code
_entity_poly.pdbx_strand_id
1 'polypeptide(L)'
;MLEATIQTAPAADSQWQEQLDRLRQIASYDLETQTWHARLGALDLAGVEMLQALFDAARVHGTEVCLTPVAVPAYWDGPVFTRGPDVAALLEAQADRGRPLGQLPLA
;
A
#
# COMPACT_ATOMS: atom_id res chain seq x y z
N MET A 1 5.04 -2.36 7.90
CA MET A 1 4.05 -1.36 7.43
C MET A 1 3.18 -2.04 6.38
N LEU A 2 1.99 -1.51 6.06
CA LEU A 2 1.23 -1.94 4.88
C LEU A 2 1.34 -0.87 3.80
N GLU A 3 1.59 -1.28 2.56
CA GLU A 3 1.50 -0.43 1.39
C GLU A 3 0.32 -0.89 0.53
N ALA A 4 -0.50 0.06 0.12
CA ALA A 4 -1.60 -0.14 -0.82
C ALA A 4 -1.16 0.37 -2.19
N THR A 5 -0.96 -0.54 -3.13
CA THR A 5 -0.75 -0.21 -4.53
C THR A 5 -2.10 -0.24 -5.24
N ILE A 6 -2.43 0.85 -5.92
CA ILE A 6 -3.74 1.06 -6.53
C ILE A 6 -3.57 1.34 -8.01
N GLN A 7 -4.28 0.58 -8.84
CA GLN A 7 -4.37 0.80 -10.28
C GLN A 7 -5.77 1.28 -10.65
N THR A 8 -5.80 2.40 -11.36
CA THR A 8 -7.05 3.03 -11.77
C THR A 8 -7.67 2.29 -12.93
N ALA A 9 -8.96 1.98 -12.84
CA ALA A 9 -9.70 1.41 -13.95
C ALA A 9 -9.92 2.43 -15.08
N PRO A 10 -10.04 1.99 -16.35
CA PRO A 10 -10.50 2.85 -17.43
C PRO A 10 -11.93 3.32 -17.16
N ALA A 11 -12.16 4.63 -17.16
CA ALA A 11 -13.46 5.24 -16.93
C ALA A 11 -13.74 6.38 -17.93
N ALA A 12 -15.01 6.73 -18.12
CA ALA A 12 -15.39 7.92 -18.89
C ALA A 12 -14.95 9.20 -18.17
N ASP A 13 -14.68 10.29 -18.89
CA ASP A 13 -13.97 11.48 -18.39
C ASP A 13 -14.48 12.03 -17.04
N SER A 14 -15.79 12.06 -16.79
CA SER A 14 -16.36 12.55 -15.53
C SER A 14 -16.13 11.58 -14.36
N GLN A 15 -16.28 10.28 -14.59
CA GLN A 15 -16.04 9.24 -13.59
C GLN A 15 -14.54 9.09 -13.30
N TRP A 16 -13.72 9.29 -14.33
CA TRP A 16 -12.26 9.33 -14.22
C TRP A 16 -11.80 10.47 -13.32
N GLN A 17 -12.32 11.68 -13.52
CA GLN A 17 -11.97 12.83 -12.69
C GLN A 17 -12.37 12.63 -11.22
N GLU A 18 -13.58 12.11 -10.98
CA GLU A 18 -14.05 11.81 -9.62
C GLU A 18 -13.16 10.77 -8.91
N GLN A 19 -12.77 9.72 -9.62
CA GLN A 19 -11.89 8.67 -9.10
C GLN A 19 -10.51 9.24 -8.74
N LEU A 20 -9.93 10.09 -9.58
CA LEU A 20 -8.64 10.73 -9.31
C LEU A 20 -8.71 11.67 -8.11
N ASP A 21 -9.78 12.48 -8.00
CA ASP A 21 -9.89 13.44 -6.91
C ASP A 21 -10.05 12.76 -5.55
N ARG A 22 -10.71 11.59 -5.50
CA ARG A 22 -10.74 10.74 -4.29
C ARG A 22 -9.37 10.16 -3.97
N LEU A 23 -8.66 9.60 -4.95
CA LEU A 23 -7.35 8.98 -4.73
C LEU A 23 -6.29 9.98 -4.28
N ARG A 24 -6.31 11.21 -4.81
CA ARG A 24 -5.37 12.28 -4.42
C ARG A 24 -5.42 12.67 -2.95
N GLN A 25 -6.54 12.43 -2.28
CA GLN A 25 -6.68 12.76 -0.85
C GLN A 25 -6.01 11.72 0.05
N ILE A 26 -5.83 10.49 -0.44
CA ILE A 26 -5.43 9.34 0.38
C ILE A 26 -4.20 8.61 -0.13
N ALA A 27 -3.78 8.86 -1.37
CA ALA A 27 -2.69 8.18 -2.03
C ALA A 27 -1.82 9.18 -2.82
N SER A 28 -0.54 8.83 -2.97
CA SER A 28 0.42 9.55 -3.81
C SER A 28 0.57 8.83 -5.13
N TYR A 29 0.63 9.58 -6.23
CA TYR A 29 0.84 9.01 -7.55
C TYR A 29 2.34 8.86 -7.84
N ASP A 30 2.74 7.68 -8.29
CA ASP A 30 4.08 7.39 -8.79
C ASP A 30 4.08 7.45 -10.32
N LEU A 31 4.91 8.36 -10.87
CA LEU A 31 5.04 8.58 -12.30
C LEU A 31 5.84 7.46 -13.00
N GLU A 32 6.70 6.76 -12.29
CA GLU A 32 7.56 5.72 -12.84
C GLU A 32 6.77 4.43 -13.09
N THR A 33 5.99 4.00 -12.09
CA THR A 33 5.16 2.80 -12.19
C THR A 33 3.75 3.06 -12.71
N GLN A 34 3.35 4.34 -12.84
CA GLN A 34 1.99 4.77 -13.17
C GLN A 34 0.94 4.20 -12.21
N THR A 35 1.29 4.07 -10.93
CA THR A 35 0.40 3.54 -9.90
C THR A 35 0.25 4.51 -8.75
N TRP A 36 -0.88 4.41 -8.05
CA TRP A 36 -1.11 5.13 -6.80
C TRP A 36 -0.62 4.30 -5.62
N HIS A 37 -0.06 4.96 -4.62
CA HIS A 37 0.47 4.31 -3.43
C HIS A 37 -0.03 5.02 -2.17
N ALA A 38 -0.53 4.25 -1.23
CA ALA A 38 -0.84 4.72 0.12
C ALA A 38 -0.13 3.85 1.15
N ARG A 39 0.29 4.44 2.27
CA ARG A 39 1.05 3.74 3.30
C ARG A 39 0.29 3.78 4.62
N LEU A 40 0.08 2.62 5.21
CA LEU A 40 -0.52 2.48 6.52
C LEU A 40 0.52 2.03 7.54
N GLY A 41 0.73 2.91 8.49
CA GLY A 41 1.52 2.64 9.68
C GLY A 41 0.77 1.82 10.72
N ALA A 42 -0.53 2.04 10.90
CA ALA A 42 -1.38 1.33 11.85
C ALA A 42 -2.84 1.25 11.33
N LEU A 43 -3.66 0.43 11.99
CA LEU A 43 -5.11 0.38 11.79
C LEU A 43 -5.82 1.17 12.90
N ASP A 44 -5.54 2.46 12.95
CA ASP A 44 -6.34 3.42 13.71
C ASP A 44 -7.57 3.86 12.89
N LEU A 45 -8.39 4.77 13.43
CA LEU A 45 -9.61 5.23 12.74
C LEU A 45 -9.30 5.78 11.35
N ALA A 46 -8.25 6.60 11.22
CA ALA A 46 -7.84 7.18 9.94
C ALA A 46 -7.37 6.09 8.96
N GLY A 47 -6.61 5.09 9.44
CA GLY A 47 -6.20 3.94 8.63
C GLY A 47 -7.40 3.11 8.14
N VAL A 48 -8.41 2.91 8.99
CA VAL A 48 -9.64 2.19 8.61
C VAL A 48 -10.47 2.99 7.60
N GLU A 49 -10.64 4.29 7.80
CA GLU A 49 -11.33 5.18 6.86
C GLU A 49 -10.62 5.19 5.50
N MET A 50 -9.29 5.21 5.49
CA MET A 50 -8.51 5.14 4.26
C MET A 50 -8.72 3.81 3.52
N LEU A 51 -8.65 2.68 4.22
CA LEU A 51 -8.91 1.37 3.61
C LEU A 51 -10.33 1.29 3.06
N GLN A 52 -11.32 1.81 3.81
CA GLN A 52 -12.70 1.87 3.35
C GLN A 52 -12.81 2.69 2.06
N ALA A 53 -12.19 3.86 1.99
CA ALA A 53 -12.20 4.69 0.79
C ALA A 53 -11.56 3.97 -0.42
N LEU A 54 -10.47 3.23 -0.21
CA LEU A 54 -9.82 2.43 -1.26
C LEU A 54 -10.71 1.29 -1.75
N PHE A 55 -11.35 0.54 -0.85
CA PHE A 55 -12.24 -0.55 -1.23
C PHE A 55 -13.55 -0.05 -1.85
N ASP A 56 -14.05 1.11 -1.41
CA ASP A 56 -15.18 1.77 -2.05
C ASP A 56 -14.81 2.23 -3.47
N ALA A 57 -13.61 2.78 -3.69
CA ALA A 57 -13.12 3.11 -5.02
C ALA A 57 -13.00 1.86 -5.92
N ALA A 58 -12.50 0.75 -5.36
CA ALA A 58 -12.42 -0.54 -6.05
C ALA A 58 -13.79 -1.05 -6.47
N ARG A 59 -14.76 -0.94 -5.56
CA ARG A 59 -16.13 -1.40 -5.79
C ARG A 59 -16.90 -0.53 -6.79
N VAL A 60 -16.78 0.80 -6.69
CA VAL A 60 -17.58 1.75 -7.48
C VAL A 60 -17.00 1.90 -8.88
N HIS A 61 -15.68 2.00 -8.99
CA HIS A 61 -15.00 2.33 -10.25
C HIS A 61 -14.26 1.14 -10.85
N GLY A 62 -14.12 0.03 -10.14
CA GLY A 62 -13.35 -1.13 -10.61
C GLY A 62 -11.84 -0.98 -10.41
N THR A 63 -11.37 -0.05 -9.56
CA THR A 63 -9.94 0.10 -9.30
C THR A 63 -9.36 -1.15 -8.65
N GLU A 64 -8.19 -1.58 -9.11
CA GLU A 64 -7.48 -2.68 -8.46
C GLU A 64 -6.73 -2.13 -7.25
N VAL A 65 -6.88 -2.79 -6.10
CA VAL A 65 -6.20 -2.43 -4.85
C VAL A 65 -5.48 -3.66 -4.33
N CYS A 66 -4.16 -3.57 -4.25
CA CYS A 66 -3.30 -4.61 -3.69
C CYS A 66 -2.68 -4.11 -2.38
N LEU A 67 -2.87 -4.87 -1.29
CA LEU A 67 -2.26 -4.58 0.01
C LEU A 67 -1.07 -5.51 0.22
N THR A 68 0.11 -4.93 0.44
CA THR A 68 1.34 -5.69 0.69
C THR A 68 2.05 -5.25 1.98
N PRO A 69 2.55 -6.19 2.79
CA PRO A 69 3.44 -5.86 3.89
C PRO A 69 4.79 -5.39 3.34
N VAL A 70 5.23 -4.21 3.77
CA VAL A 70 6.52 -3.63 3.39
C VAL A 70 7.35 -3.29 4.62
N ALA A 71 8.67 -3.29 4.43
CA ALA A 71 9.61 -2.74 5.39
C ALA A 71 9.28 -1.26 5.65
N VAL A 72 9.51 -0.81 6.89
CA VAL A 72 9.30 0.60 7.25
C VAL A 72 10.43 1.41 6.59
N PRO A 73 10.12 2.41 5.74
CA PRO A 73 11.15 3.25 5.15
C PRO A 73 11.92 4.03 6.21
N ALA A 74 13.20 4.30 5.97
CA ALA A 74 14.06 5.01 6.93
C ALA A 74 13.59 6.45 7.25
N TYR A 75 12.82 7.06 6.36
CA TYR A 75 12.27 8.41 6.51
C TYR A 75 10.88 8.43 7.18
N TRP A 76 10.35 7.28 7.60
CA TRP A 76 9.02 7.19 8.18
C TRP A 76 9.03 7.50 9.68
N ASP A 77 8.42 8.63 10.03
CA ASP A 77 8.26 9.08 11.42
C ASP A 77 6.85 8.78 11.99
N GLY A 78 5.99 8.09 11.23
CA GLY A 78 4.62 7.78 11.61
C GLY A 78 4.45 6.51 12.45
N PRO A 79 3.20 6.14 12.82
CA PRO A 79 2.93 4.91 13.54
C PRO A 79 3.39 3.68 12.75
N VAL A 80 3.68 2.57 13.44
CA VAL A 80 4.09 1.30 12.82
C VAL A 80 3.35 0.16 13.50
N PHE A 81 2.87 -0.79 12.69
CA PHE A 81 2.25 -2.00 13.19
C PHE A 81 3.17 -2.67 14.19
N THR A 82 2.65 -2.97 15.37
CA THR A 82 3.38 -3.73 16.37
C THR A 82 3.72 -5.10 15.77
N ARG A 83 5.01 -5.47 15.81
CA ARG A 83 5.45 -6.76 15.26
C ARG A 83 4.87 -7.88 16.13
N GLY A 84 3.82 -8.52 15.65
CA GLY A 84 3.51 -9.90 16.05
C GLY A 84 4.58 -10.84 15.47
N PRO A 85 4.92 -11.96 16.14
CA PRO A 85 5.95 -12.89 15.70
C PRO A 85 5.71 -13.39 14.26
N ASP A 86 4.46 -13.60 13.87
CA ASP A 86 4.09 -14.07 12.53
C ASP A 86 4.29 -13.01 11.44
N VAL A 87 4.16 -11.72 11.78
CA VAL A 87 4.35 -10.60 10.85
C VAL A 87 5.84 -10.34 10.62
N ALA A 88 6.67 -10.55 11.64
CA ALA A 88 8.13 -10.47 11.51
C ALA A 88 8.65 -11.54 10.52
N ALA A 89 8.21 -12.79 10.68
CA ALA A 89 8.58 -13.89 9.80
C ALA A 89 8.13 -13.65 8.34
N LEU A 90 6.93 -13.08 8.14
CA LEU A 90 6.45 -12.72 6.80
C LEU A 90 7.30 -11.61 6.16
N LEU A 91 7.68 -10.58 6.92
CA LEU A 91 8.51 -9.48 6.41
C LEU A 91 9.93 -9.95 6.07
N GLU A 92 10.52 -10.81 6.90
CA GLU A 92 11.82 -11.45 6.62
C GLU A 92 11.76 -12.31 5.34
N ALA A 93 10.70 -13.10 5.19
CA ALA A 93 10.50 -13.92 3.98
C ALA A 93 10.31 -13.09 2.70
N GLN A 94 9.68 -11.91 2.78
CA GLN A 94 9.59 -10.99 1.63
C GLN A 94 10.92 -10.30 1.34
N ALA A 95 11.67 -9.89 2.37
CA ALA A 95 13.01 -9.31 2.20
C ALA A 95 14.00 -10.30 1.55
N ASP A 96 13.88 -11.59 1.87
CA ASP A 96 14.69 -12.66 1.29
C ASP A 96 14.29 -13.05 -0.15
N ARG A 97 13.13 -12.60 -0.64
CA ARG A 97 12.58 -12.98 -1.95
C ARG A 97 13.38 -12.47 -3.16
N GLY A 98 14.39 -11.61 -2.92
CA GLY A 98 15.36 -11.14 -3.90
C GLY A 98 16.82 -11.51 -3.60
N ARG A 99 17.08 -12.30 -2.55
CA ARG A 99 18.46 -12.64 -2.14
C ARG A 99 19.06 -13.70 -3.08
N PRO A 100 20.28 -13.47 -3.62
CA PRO A 100 21.00 -14.50 -4.35
C PRO A 100 21.24 -15.73 -3.47
N LEU A 101 21.02 -16.93 -4.03
CA LEU A 101 21.30 -18.20 -3.36
C LEU A 101 22.77 -18.23 -2.90
N GLY A 102 22.99 -18.38 -1.58
CA GLY A 102 24.32 -18.52 -0.98
C GLY A 102 24.74 -17.41 0.01
N GLN A 103 24.02 -16.30 0.11
CA GLN A 103 24.23 -15.35 1.22
C GLN A 103 23.56 -15.86 2.50
N LEU A 104 24.11 -15.54 3.68
CA LEU A 104 23.49 -15.82 4.98
C LEU A 104 22.48 -14.71 5.35
N PRO A 105 21.40 -15.00 6.09
CA PRO A 105 20.51 -13.97 6.63
C PRO A 105 21.29 -13.03 7.56
N LEU A 106 21.01 -11.72 7.50
CA LEU A 106 21.56 -10.76 8.46
C LEU A 106 20.83 -10.92 9.80
N ALA A 107 21.60 -11.20 10.85
CA ALA A 107 21.15 -11.33 12.23
C ALA A 107 20.79 -9.99 12.88
#